data_AF-A0A1V5LYK0-F1
#
_entry.id   AF-A0A1V5LYK0-F1
#
_cell.length_a   1.000
_cell.length_b   1.000
_cell.length_c   1.000
_cell.angle_alpha   90.00
_cell.angle_beta   90.00
_cell.angle_gamma   90.00
#
_symmetry.space_group_name_H-M   'P 1'
#
loop_
_entity.id
_entity.type
_entity.pdbx_description
1 polymer ?
#
loop_
_entity_poly.entity_id
_entity_poly.type
_entity_poly.pdbx_seq_one_letter_code
_entity_poly.pdbx_strand_id
1 'polypeptide(L)'
;MRCPRCGLENPDSALICGRCRSRLTSPAPSGTSPDRLTLLAGISLSVGILCAGAVPLVIYGGFGLPLRLLLLLAFGGLAAGLILFHVFGNRDGMREDFAVRMAWISWVALVALFILITIHPPFIRPPHNPPRHTCINNQRQLAIAIEMYCQDYELRYPTAFADLADYTVARMYTCPDSGGGYGYNGVLIGHAQNELANPAATLLTADSHVADIVFTAPEQIARDRHVERRQRGFFASYGDGHAVFVLHETVVTLESVWQSVE
;
A
#
# COMPACT_ATOMS: atom_id res chain seq x y z
N MET A 1 27.83 29.18 63.45
CA MET A 1 26.39 29.54 63.40
C MET A 1 25.79 29.80 64.80
N ARG A 2 24.83 30.73 64.96
CA ARG A 2 24.16 31.00 66.26
C ARG A 2 22.89 30.16 66.45
N CYS A 3 22.73 29.58 67.64
CA CYS A 3 21.55 28.80 67.99
C CYS A 3 20.31 29.72 68.09
N PRO A 4 19.21 29.45 67.35
CA PRO A 4 18.03 30.30 67.35
C PRO A 4 17.29 30.29 68.70
N ARG A 5 17.52 29.25 69.53
CA ARG A 5 16.82 29.08 70.80
C ARG A 5 17.53 29.72 72.00
N CYS A 6 18.86 29.68 72.04
CA CYS A 6 19.63 30.16 73.20
C CYS A 6 20.75 31.17 72.88
N GLY A 7 20.93 31.51 71.60
CA GLY A 7 21.92 32.49 71.15
C GLY A 7 23.39 32.02 71.17
N LEU A 8 23.69 30.81 71.67
CA LEU A 8 25.05 30.29 71.71
C LEU A 8 25.62 30.15 70.29
N GLU A 9 26.86 30.58 70.10
CA GLU A 9 27.63 30.36 68.88
C GLU A 9 28.20 28.93 68.87
N ASN A 10 27.87 28.16 67.83
CA ASN A 10 28.31 26.78 67.64
C ASN A 10 29.18 26.70 66.35
N PRO A 11 30.13 25.76 66.26
CA PRO A 11 30.91 25.57 65.04
C PRO A 11 29.99 25.21 63.87
N ASP A 12 30.39 25.55 62.64
CA ASP A 12 29.52 25.44 61.47
C ASP A 12 29.16 24.00 61.08
N SER A 13 29.89 23.01 61.60
CA SER A 13 29.59 21.58 61.47
C SER A 13 28.68 21.02 62.58
N ALA A 14 28.28 21.82 63.58
CA ALA A 14 27.46 21.34 64.68
C ALA A 14 26.01 21.08 64.23
N LEU A 15 25.55 19.84 64.36
CA LEU A 15 24.16 19.45 64.12
C LEU A 15 23.23 19.77 65.31
N ILE A 16 23.81 19.97 66.51
CA ILE A 16 23.08 20.15 67.76
C ILE A 16 23.76 21.25 68.59
N CYS A 17 22.99 22.11 69.24
CA CYS A 17 23.53 23.15 70.11
C CYS A 17 24.16 22.55 71.38
N GLY A 18 25.41 22.92 71.68
CA GLY A 18 26.14 22.42 72.86
C GLY A 18 25.53 22.81 74.21
N ARG A 19 24.65 23.84 74.25
CA ARG A 19 23.99 24.30 75.49
C ARG A 19 22.58 23.76 75.67
N CYS A 20 21.68 24.03 74.73
CA CYS A 20 20.26 23.70 74.88
C CYS A 20 19.82 22.42 74.14
N ARG A 21 20.75 21.75 73.46
CA ARG A 21 20.53 20.51 72.68
C ARG A 21 19.48 20.60 71.55
N SER A 22 19.10 21.80 71.11
CA SER A 22 18.24 21.94 69.92
C SER A 22 19.01 21.58 68.65
N ARG A 23 18.35 20.94 67.66
CA ARG A 23 18.93 20.76 66.32
C ARG A 23 19.21 22.10 65.67
N LEU A 24 20.38 22.21 65.05
CA LEU A 24 20.79 23.34 64.24
C LEU A 24 20.50 22.99 62.79
N THR A 25 19.52 23.66 62.18
CA THR A 25 19.23 23.50 60.76
C THR A 25 20.33 24.22 59.99
N SER A 26 21.21 23.48 59.31
CA SER A 26 22.16 24.11 58.39
C SER A 26 21.36 24.92 57.37
N PRO A 27 21.74 26.19 57.09
CA PRO A 27 21.11 26.94 56.02
C PRO A 27 21.20 26.10 54.75
N ALA A 28 20.07 25.94 54.06
CA ALA A 28 20.02 25.19 52.80
C ALA A 28 21.13 25.74 51.88
N PRO A 29 21.92 24.87 51.22
CA PRO A 29 22.93 25.33 50.28
C PRO A 29 22.23 26.29 49.32
N SER A 30 22.74 27.52 49.22
CA SER A 30 22.22 28.54 48.32
C SER A 30 22.34 27.99 46.90
N GLY A 31 21.29 27.32 46.44
CA GLY A 31 21.21 26.73 45.13
C GLY A 31 21.36 27.85 44.12
N THR A 32 22.49 27.84 43.40
CA THR A 32 22.62 28.59 42.16
C THR A 32 21.47 28.17 41.27
N SER A 33 20.61 29.13 40.92
CA SER A 33 19.49 28.86 40.03
C SER A 33 20.06 28.27 38.73
N PRO A 34 19.49 27.18 38.21
CA PRO A 34 19.96 26.65 36.94
C PRO A 34 19.82 27.75 35.88
N ASP A 35 20.95 28.11 35.28
CA ASP A 35 21.04 29.16 34.27
C ASP A 35 20.00 28.92 33.18
N ARG A 36 19.11 29.90 33.00
CA ARG A 36 18.04 29.91 31.98
C ARG A 36 18.55 29.63 30.55
N LEU A 37 19.85 29.81 30.31
CA LEU A 37 20.54 29.51 29.06
C LEU A 37 20.55 28.01 28.71
N THR A 38 20.68 27.13 29.70
CA THR A 38 20.68 25.67 29.48
C THR A 38 19.31 25.14 29.06
N LEU A 39 18.23 25.74 29.59
CA LEU A 39 16.86 25.38 29.23
C LEU A 39 16.51 25.80 27.80
N LEU A 40 16.95 27.00 27.37
CA LEU A 40 16.72 27.49 26.02
C LEU A 40 17.50 26.70 24.95
N ALA A 41 18.71 26.22 25.28
CA ALA A 41 19.50 25.38 24.38
C ALA A 41 18.88 23.99 24.14
N GLY A 42 18.22 23.41 25.15
CA GLY A 42 17.52 22.12 25.00
C GLY A 42 16.28 22.20 24.09
N ILE A 43 15.53 23.30 24.16
CA ILE A 43 14.31 23.49 23.37
C ILE A 43 14.62 23.67 21.87
N SER A 44 15.70 24.38 21.50
CA SER A 44 16.03 24.60 20.08
C SER A 44 16.45 23.33 19.35
N LEU A 45 17.21 22.44 20.01
CA LEU A 45 17.64 21.16 19.46
C LEU A 45 16.47 20.20 19.22
N SER A 46 15.48 20.22 20.11
CA SER A 46 14.30 19.36 20.03
C SER A 46 13.39 19.73 18.85
N VAL A 47 13.20 21.04 18.62
CA VAL A 47 12.39 21.56 17.50
C VAL A 47 13.09 21.35 16.15
N GLY A 48 14.42 21.52 16.09
CA GLY A 48 15.18 21.32 14.85
C GLY A 48 15.13 19.88 14.32
N ILE A 49 15.22 18.88 15.20
CA ILE A 49 15.16 17.45 14.82
C ILE A 49 13.76 17.07 14.31
N LEU A 50 12.70 17.58 14.94
CA LEU A 50 11.31 17.37 14.50
C LEU A 50 11.03 17.98 13.11
N CYS A 51 11.56 19.18 12.83
CA CYS A 51 11.37 19.83 11.53
C CYS A 51 12.21 19.18 10.41
N ALA A 52 13.44 18.73 10.70
CA ALA A 52 14.32 18.17 9.68
C ALA A 52 13.92 16.74 9.24
N GLY A 53 13.36 15.92 10.15
CA GLY A 53 12.97 14.54 9.85
C GLY A 53 11.58 14.39 9.19
N ALA A 54 10.61 15.25 9.53
CA ALA A 54 9.23 15.09 9.09
C ALA A 54 8.98 15.61 7.66
N VAL A 55 9.69 16.66 7.24
CA VAL A 55 9.48 17.32 5.94
C VAL A 55 9.84 16.42 4.74
N PRO A 56 10.97 15.69 4.72
CA PRO A 56 11.30 14.81 3.59
C PRO A 56 10.34 13.62 3.46
N LEU A 57 9.85 13.07 4.57
CA LEU A 57 8.95 11.91 4.56
C LEU A 57 7.57 12.25 3.99
N VAL A 58 7.08 13.46 4.26
CA VAL A 58 5.78 13.96 3.76
C VAL A 58 5.88 14.39 2.29
N ILE A 59 7.01 14.92 1.84
CA ILE A 59 7.17 15.39 0.46
C ILE A 59 7.50 14.23 -0.49
N TYR A 60 8.40 13.32 -0.09
CA TYR A 60 8.96 12.28 -0.96
C TYR A 60 8.43 10.86 -0.71
N GLY A 61 7.77 10.60 0.41
CA GLY A 61 7.16 9.29 0.67
C GLY A 61 5.96 9.07 -0.25
N GLY A 62 5.89 7.95 -0.97
CA GLY A 62 4.78 7.54 -1.85
C GLY A 62 3.43 7.34 -1.15
N PHE A 63 3.26 7.87 0.06
CA PHE A 63 1.99 7.91 0.75
C PHE A 63 1.06 8.92 0.08
N GLY A 64 -0.17 8.49 -0.17
CA GLY A 64 -1.18 9.31 -0.81
C GLY A 64 -1.41 10.64 -0.09
N LEU A 65 -1.90 11.62 -0.84
CA LEU A 65 -2.35 12.94 -0.37
C LEU A 65 -3.09 12.92 1.00
N PRO A 66 -4.01 11.97 1.29
CA PRO A 66 -4.69 11.94 2.59
C PRO A 66 -3.74 11.72 3.78
N LEU A 67 -2.73 10.87 3.66
CA LEU A 67 -1.79 10.64 4.77
C LEU A 67 -0.90 11.85 5.02
N ARG A 68 -0.51 12.56 3.95
CA ARG A 68 0.28 13.79 4.03
C ARG A 68 -0.47 14.90 4.77
N LEU A 69 -1.74 15.12 4.43
CA LEU A 69 -2.60 16.11 5.10
C LEU A 69 -2.80 15.77 6.58
N LEU A 70 -2.95 14.48 6.88
CA LEU A 70 -3.18 13.96 8.23
C LEU A 70 -1.95 14.11 9.13
N LEU A 71 -0.75 13.84 8.60
CA LEU A 71 0.50 14.11 9.32
C LEU A 71 0.66 15.61 9.61
N LEU A 72 0.36 16.49 8.63
CA LEU A 72 0.42 17.93 8.83
C LEU A 72 -0.52 18.42 9.93
N LEU A 73 -1.76 17.90 9.98
CA LEU A 73 -2.72 18.24 11.04
C LEU A 73 -2.26 17.74 12.42
N ALA A 74 -1.71 16.53 12.50
CA ALA A 74 -1.19 15.97 13.75
C ALA A 74 -0.01 16.78 14.30
N PHE A 75 0.98 17.10 13.45
CA PHE A 75 2.13 17.91 13.85
C PHE A 75 1.72 19.35 14.18
N GLY A 76 0.80 19.94 13.41
CA GLY A 76 0.25 21.27 13.69
C GLY A 76 -0.46 21.34 15.05
N GLY A 77 -1.27 20.32 15.38
CA GLY A 77 -1.94 20.22 16.67
C GLY A 77 -0.97 20.09 17.85
N LEU A 78 0.09 19.27 17.70
CA LEU A 78 1.12 19.11 18.72
C LEU A 78 1.89 20.41 18.96
N ALA A 79 2.30 21.11 17.90
CA ALA A 79 2.99 22.38 18.01
C ALA A 79 2.13 23.46 18.71
N ALA A 80 0.86 23.58 18.32
CA ALA A 80 -0.08 24.51 18.96
C ALA A 80 -0.28 24.18 20.45
N GLY A 81 -0.38 22.90 20.80
CA GLY A 81 -0.48 22.44 22.19
C GLY A 81 0.74 22.82 23.04
N LEU A 82 1.95 22.65 22.50
CA LEU A 82 3.19 23.06 23.17
C LEU A 82 3.27 24.59 23.36
N ILE A 83 2.88 25.37 22.36
CA ILE A 83 2.85 26.84 22.45
C ILE A 83 1.88 27.29 23.54
N LEU A 84 0.65 26.76 23.55
CA LEU A 84 -0.36 27.05 24.58
C LEU A 84 0.15 26.67 25.97
N PHE A 85 0.75 25.48 26.11
CA PHE A 85 1.35 25.05 27.37
C PHE A 85 2.43 26.03 27.84
N HIS A 86 3.25 26.54 26.94
CA HIS A 86 4.32 27.46 27.31
C HIS A 86 3.79 28.84 27.73
N VAL A 87 2.76 29.35 27.03
CA VAL A 87 2.13 30.64 27.31
C VAL A 87 1.35 30.60 28.64
N PHE A 88 0.61 29.52 28.90
CA PHE A 88 -0.26 29.44 30.07
C PHE A 88 0.37 28.73 31.28
N GLY A 89 1.39 27.91 31.07
CA GLY A 89 2.06 27.12 32.10
C GLY A 89 2.89 27.94 33.10
N ASN A 90 3.07 29.24 32.88
CA ASN A 90 3.75 30.14 33.81
C ASN A 90 2.82 30.75 34.87
N ARG A 91 1.53 30.38 34.90
CA ARG A 91 0.63 30.77 35.99
C ARG A 91 0.67 29.72 37.10
N ASP A 92 1.33 30.09 38.19
CA ASP A 92 1.52 29.29 39.40
C ASP A 92 0.16 28.90 39.99
N GLY A 93 -0.22 27.62 39.84
CA GLY A 93 -1.43 27.06 40.44
C GLY A 93 -2.28 26.16 39.52
N MET A 94 -2.10 26.23 38.20
CA MET A 94 -2.89 25.43 37.23
C MET A 94 -2.09 24.34 36.52
N ARG A 95 -0.82 24.15 36.91
CA ARG A 95 0.19 23.50 36.07
C ARG A 95 0.06 21.98 35.99
N GLU A 96 -0.29 21.33 37.09
CA GLU A 96 -0.35 19.86 37.15
C GLU A 96 -1.62 19.32 36.49
N ASP A 97 -2.78 19.88 36.82
CA ASP A 97 -4.07 19.42 36.25
C ASP A 97 -4.20 19.73 34.75
N PHE A 98 -3.64 20.85 34.29
CA PHE A 98 -3.74 21.23 32.89
C PHE A 98 -2.86 20.35 31.99
N ALA A 99 -1.63 20.04 32.43
CA ALA A 99 -0.71 19.18 31.68
C ALA A 99 -1.30 17.78 31.46
N VAL A 100 -1.88 17.19 32.52
CA VAL A 100 -2.47 15.85 32.47
C VAL A 100 -3.68 15.84 31.54
N ARG A 101 -4.56 16.85 31.62
CA ARG A 101 -5.73 16.94 30.74
C ARG A 101 -5.35 17.09 29.26
N MET A 102 -4.35 17.90 28.94
CA MET A 102 -3.90 18.09 27.57
C MET A 102 -3.21 16.85 26.99
N ALA A 103 -2.38 16.16 27.79
CA ALA A 103 -1.77 14.90 27.39
C ALA A 103 -2.82 13.84 27.08
N TRP A 104 -3.87 13.75 27.91
CA TRP A 104 -4.95 12.80 27.72
C TRP A 104 -5.78 13.09 26.46
N ILE A 105 -6.13 14.35 26.20
CA ILE A 105 -6.85 14.77 24.98
C ILE A 105 -6.02 14.44 23.73
N SER A 106 -4.71 14.73 23.73
CA SER A 106 -3.83 14.42 22.61
C SER A 106 -3.76 12.92 22.33
N TRP A 107 -3.68 12.09 23.38
CA TRP A 107 -3.67 10.64 23.25
C TRP A 107 -4.98 10.10 22.65
N VAL A 108 -6.13 10.56 23.15
CA VAL A 108 -7.45 10.15 22.62
C VAL A 108 -7.60 10.53 21.15
N ALA A 109 -7.17 11.73 20.76
CA ALA A 109 -7.21 12.18 19.37
C ALA A 109 -6.35 11.30 18.45
N LEU A 110 -5.14 10.91 18.89
CA LEU A 110 -4.26 10.02 18.12
C LEU A 110 -4.85 8.61 17.98
N VAL A 111 -5.44 8.07 19.04
CA VAL A 111 -6.09 6.74 19.00
C VAL A 111 -7.30 6.74 18.07
N ALA A 112 -8.18 7.74 18.17
CA ALA A 112 -9.34 7.86 17.30
C ALA A 112 -8.94 7.96 15.82
N LEU A 113 -7.85 8.68 15.53
CA LEU A 113 -7.31 8.81 14.18
C LEU A 113 -6.74 7.49 13.67
N PHE A 114 -6.00 6.76 14.50
CA PHE A 114 -5.48 5.44 14.15
C PHE A 114 -6.60 4.43 13.85
N ILE A 115 -7.65 4.45 14.68
CA ILE A 115 -8.86 3.65 14.47
C ILE A 115 -9.53 4.02 13.14
N LEU A 116 -9.68 5.31 12.83
CA LEU A 116 -10.27 5.75 11.56
C LEU A 116 -9.49 5.26 10.33
N ILE A 117 -8.15 5.27 10.39
CA ILE A 117 -7.28 4.81 9.31
C ILE A 117 -7.32 3.28 9.16
N THR A 118 -7.38 2.54 10.27
CA THR A 118 -7.33 1.06 10.26
C THR A 118 -8.68 0.42 9.99
N ILE A 119 -9.77 1.03 10.47
CA ILE A 119 -11.15 0.53 10.30
C ILE A 119 -11.75 0.93 8.95
N HIS A 120 -11.25 1.99 8.30
CA HIS A 120 -11.55 2.25 6.90
C HIS A 120 -10.48 1.62 6.02
N PRO A 121 -10.62 0.33 5.65
CA PRO A 121 -9.76 -0.19 4.61
C PRO A 121 -9.97 0.65 3.34
N PRO A 122 -8.97 0.74 2.46
CA PRO A 122 -9.08 1.40 1.16
C PRO A 122 -10.06 0.71 0.19
N PHE A 123 -11.07 0.00 0.71
CA PHE A 123 -12.11 -0.73 -0.02
C PHE A 123 -13.27 0.14 -0.50
N ILE A 124 -13.08 1.46 -0.67
CA ILE A 124 -13.82 2.11 -1.76
C ILE A 124 -13.10 1.68 -3.04
N ARG A 125 -13.24 0.40 -3.39
CA ARG A 125 -12.96 -0.08 -4.73
C ARG A 125 -13.83 0.80 -5.62
N PRO A 126 -13.27 1.62 -6.52
CA PRO A 126 -14.09 2.40 -7.42
C PRO A 126 -15.13 1.47 -8.05
N PRO A 127 -16.42 1.87 -8.06
CA PRO A 127 -17.49 1.01 -8.52
C PRO A 127 -17.19 0.62 -9.97
N HIS A 128 -17.13 -0.70 -10.19
CA HIS A 128 -17.19 -1.37 -11.48
C HIS A 128 -16.08 -1.04 -12.49
N ASN A 129 -14.88 -1.58 -12.23
CA ASN A 129 -14.00 -2.06 -13.30
C ASN A 129 -13.40 -3.48 -13.07
N PRO A 130 -14.04 -4.47 -12.40
CA PRO A 130 -13.55 -5.84 -12.43
C PRO A 130 -14.26 -6.66 -13.53
N PRO A 131 -13.60 -7.60 -14.25
CA PRO A 131 -12.21 -7.97 -14.10
C PRO A 131 -11.54 -8.28 -15.46
N ARG A 132 -11.15 -7.22 -16.18
CA ARG A 132 -10.31 -7.35 -17.40
C ARG A 132 -9.01 -8.06 -17.12
N HIS A 133 -8.40 -7.75 -15.98
CA HIS A 133 -7.21 -8.47 -15.51
C HIS A 133 -7.50 -9.96 -15.28
N THR A 134 -8.73 -10.35 -14.92
CA THR A 134 -9.09 -11.76 -14.88
C THR A 134 -9.32 -12.32 -16.27
N CYS A 135 -9.94 -11.60 -17.20
CA CYS A 135 -10.11 -12.13 -18.56
C CYS A 135 -8.76 -12.35 -19.28
N ILE A 136 -7.81 -11.41 -19.18
CA ILE A 136 -6.45 -11.62 -19.71
C ILE A 136 -5.67 -12.70 -18.93
N ASN A 137 -5.85 -12.80 -17.61
CA ASN A 137 -5.24 -13.88 -16.84
C ASN A 137 -5.80 -15.25 -17.20
N ASN A 138 -7.10 -15.37 -17.45
CA ASN A 138 -7.73 -16.59 -17.92
C ASN A 138 -7.18 -16.95 -19.30
N GLN A 139 -7.05 -15.99 -20.22
CA GLN A 139 -6.43 -16.19 -21.53
C GLN A 139 -5.00 -16.74 -21.38
N ARG A 140 -4.19 -16.14 -20.50
CA ARG A 140 -2.82 -16.58 -20.24
C ARG A 140 -2.77 -17.96 -19.60
N GLN A 141 -3.67 -18.26 -18.67
CA GLN A 141 -3.76 -19.58 -18.03
C GLN A 141 -4.16 -20.67 -19.03
N LEU A 142 -5.10 -20.37 -19.95
CA LEU A 142 -5.45 -21.28 -21.04
C LEU A 142 -4.26 -21.51 -21.98
N ALA A 143 -3.51 -20.47 -22.34
CA ALA A 143 -2.32 -20.62 -23.17
C ALA A 143 -1.27 -21.54 -22.51
N ILE A 144 -0.99 -21.33 -21.22
CA ILE A 144 -0.07 -22.18 -20.44
C ILE A 144 -0.60 -23.63 -20.35
N ALA A 145 -1.91 -23.82 -20.13
CA ALA A 145 -2.50 -25.15 -20.08
C ALA A 145 -2.36 -25.90 -21.42
N ILE A 146 -2.52 -25.20 -22.55
CA ILE A 146 -2.28 -25.77 -23.88
C ILE A 146 -0.81 -26.13 -24.07
N GLU A 147 0.13 -25.28 -23.62
CA GLU A 147 1.57 -25.61 -23.70
C GLU A 147 1.93 -26.83 -22.86
N MET A 148 1.39 -26.95 -21.65
CA MET A 148 1.55 -28.13 -20.81
C MET A 148 0.99 -29.38 -21.50
N TYR A 149 -0.21 -29.28 -22.07
CA TYR A 149 -0.79 -30.35 -22.88
C TYR A 149 0.13 -30.74 -24.03
N CYS A 150 0.64 -29.79 -24.81
CA CYS A 150 1.56 -30.08 -25.90
C CYS A 150 2.80 -30.82 -25.40
N GLN A 151 3.40 -30.41 -24.28
CA GLN A 151 4.57 -31.08 -23.70
C GLN A 151 4.30 -32.56 -23.36
N ASP A 152 3.11 -32.87 -22.86
CA ASP A 152 2.73 -34.24 -22.48
C ASP A 152 2.27 -35.09 -23.67
N TYR A 153 1.80 -34.47 -24.76
CA TYR A 153 1.24 -35.14 -25.94
C TYR A 153 2.09 -34.95 -27.21
N GLU A 154 3.40 -35.24 -27.12
CA GLU A 154 4.34 -35.23 -28.26
C GLU A 154 4.38 -33.90 -29.02
N LEU A 155 4.28 -32.79 -28.29
CA LEU A 155 4.19 -31.42 -28.83
C LEU A 155 2.91 -31.17 -29.64
N ARG A 156 1.92 -32.05 -29.64
CA ARG A 156 0.69 -31.86 -30.41
C ARG A 156 -0.32 -31.00 -29.68
N TYR A 157 -0.90 -30.10 -30.44
CA TYR A 157 -1.99 -29.26 -30.00
C TYR A 157 -3.29 -30.05 -29.73
N PRO A 158 -4.12 -29.65 -28.74
CA PRO A 158 -5.36 -30.33 -28.40
C PRO A 158 -6.39 -30.25 -29.53
N THR A 159 -7.31 -31.22 -29.58
CA THR A 159 -8.40 -31.27 -30.58
C THR A 159 -9.63 -30.47 -30.15
N ALA A 160 -9.85 -30.37 -28.84
CA ALA A 160 -10.90 -29.58 -28.21
C ALA A 160 -10.45 -29.08 -26.83
N PHE A 161 -11.12 -28.08 -26.23
CA PHE A 161 -10.79 -27.69 -24.86
C PHE A 161 -11.12 -28.79 -23.83
N ALA A 162 -12.00 -29.73 -24.17
CA ALA A 162 -12.27 -30.90 -23.32
C ALA A 162 -10.99 -31.71 -23.01
N ASP A 163 -10.02 -31.71 -23.93
CA ASP A 163 -8.71 -32.36 -23.74
C ASP A 163 -7.86 -31.67 -22.65
N LEU A 164 -8.20 -30.44 -22.29
CA LEU A 164 -7.51 -29.63 -21.28
C LEU A 164 -8.12 -29.74 -19.88
N ALA A 165 -9.09 -30.65 -19.67
CA ALA A 165 -9.80 -30.77 -18.40
C ALA A 165 -8.88 -30.99 -17.19
N ASP A 166 -7.74 -31.67 -17.37
CA ASP A 166 -6.76 -31.95 -16.31
C ASP A 166 -5.83 -30.76 -16.01
N TYR A 167 -5.69 -29.82 -16.96
CA TYR A 167 -4.77 -28.68 -16.87
C TYR A 167 -5.48 -27.37 -16.49
N THR A 168 -6.81 -27.38 -16.42
CA THR A 168 -7.64 -26.18 -16.29
C THR A 168 -8.71 -26.35 -15.21
N VAL A 169 -9.42 -25.26 -14.92
CA VAL A 169 -10.65 -25.32 -14.12
C VAL A 169 -11.79 -24.69 -14.89
N ALA A 170 -13.01 -25.21 -14.73
CA ALA A 170 -14.19 -24.81 -15.52
C ALA A 170 -14.40 -23.28 -15.61
N ARG A 171 -14.10 -22.53 -14.54
CA ARG A 171 -14.23 -21.06 -14.52
C ARG A 171 -13.26 -20.32 -15.46
N MET A 172 -12.20 -20.97 -15.95
CA MET A 172 -11.24 -20.36 -16.88
C MET A 172 -11.81 -20.23 -18.29
N TYR A 173 -12.85 -20.99 -18.65
CA TYR A 173 -13.45 -20.96 -19.99
C TYR A 173 -14.42 -19.80 -20.22
N THR A 174 -14.77 -19.07 -19.17
CA THR A 174 -15.73 -17.96 -19.23
C THR A 174 -15.05 -16.66 -18.82
N CYS A 175 -15.26 -15.59 -19.58
CA CYS A 175 -14.80 -14.26 -19.22
C CYS A 175 -15.85 -13.61 -18.29
N PRO A 176 -15.49 -13.32 -17.03
CA PRO A 176 -16.40 -12.72 -16.04
C PRO A 176 -16.88 -11.29 -16.37
N ASP A 177 -16.20 -10.58 -17.29
CA ASP A 177 -16.56 -9.21 -17.68
C ASP A 177 -17.69 -9.16 -18.72
N SER A 178 -17.63 -10.03 -19.73
CA SER A 178 -18.51 -9.95 -20.91
C SER A 178 -19.59 -11.05 -20.95
N GLY A 179 -19.48 -12.08 -20.11
CA GLY A 179 -20.37 -13.25 -20.13
C GLY A 179 -20.12 -14.21 -21.31
N GLY A 180 -19.21 -13.89 -22.23
CA GLY A 180 -18.72 -14.82 -23.25
C GLY A 180 -17.61 -15.73 -22.72
N GLY A 181 -16.98 -16.50 -23.61
CA GLY A 181 -15.84 -17.34 -23.24
C GLY A 181 -14.68 -17.22 -24.20
N TYR A 182 -13.84 -18.25 -24.24
CA TYR A 182 -12.65 -18.28 -25.07
C TYR A 182 -12.84 -19.31 -26.18
N GLY A 183 -12.32 -18.99 -27.35
CA GLY A 183 -12.20 -19.92 -28.45
C GLY A 183 -10.75 -20.27 -28.74
N TYR A 184 -10.56 -21.41 -29.37
CA TYR A 184 -9.28 -22.02 -29.71
C TYR A 184 -9.09 -22.03 -31.23
N ASN A 185 -7.88 -21.77 -31.71
CA ASN A 185 -7.59 -21.79 -33.14
C ASN A 185 -7.62 -23.23 -33.69
N GLY A 186 -8.67 -23.56 -34.46
CA GLY A 186 -8.87 -24.90 -35.01
C GLY A 186 -7.86 -25.32 -36.08
N VAL A 187 -7.15 -24.38 -36.71
CA VAL A 187 -6.08 -24.73 -37.66
C VAL A 187 -4.88 -25.36 -36.97
N LEU A 188 -4.72 -25.16 -35.66
CA LEU A 188 -3.64 -25.80 -34.90
C LEU A 188 -3.93 -27.26 -34.55
N ILE A 189 -5.16 -27.75 -34.72
CA ILE A 189 -5.54 -29.11 -34.34
C ILE A 189 -4.69 -30.14 -35.10
N GLY A 190 -4.02 -31.01 -34.35
CA GLY A 190 -3.21 -32.10 -34.91
C GLY A 190 -1.80 -31.69 -35.33
N HIS A 191 -1.50 -30.40 -35.40
CA HIS A 191 -0.16 -29.89 -35.66
C HIS A 191 0.72 -29.95 -34.42
N ALA A 192 2.01 -30.13 -34.63
CA ALA A 192 2.99 -30.08 -33.56
C ALA A 192 3.46 -28.63 -33.32
N GLN A 193 3.75 -28.27 -32.07
CA GLN A 193 4.16 -26.91 -31.68
C GLN A 193 5.44 -26.46 -32.41
N ASN A 194 6.33 -27.40 -32.74
CA ASN A 194 7.56 -27.13 -33.49
C ASN A 194 7.35 -26.99 -35.01
N GLU A 195 6.14 -27.21 -35.53
CA GLU A 195 5.77 -26.93 -36.93
C GLU A 195 5.40 -25.44 -37.13
N LEU A 196 5.22 -24.69 -36.04
CA LEU A 196 4.92 -23.26 -36.12
C LEU A 196 6.14 -22.45 -36.54
N ALA A 197 6.07 -21.85 -37.73
CA ALA A 197 7.13 -20.98 -38.23
C ALA A 197 7.34 -19.72 -37.36
N ASN A 198 6.27 -19.19 -36.76
CA ASN A 198 6.33 -18.00 -35.91
C ASN A 198 5.34 -18.07 -34.72
N PRO A 199 5.69 -18.81 -33.64
CA PRO A 199 4.80 -19.00 -32.49
C PRO A 199 4.30 -17.70 -31.84
N ALA A 200 5.14 -16.66 -31.82
CA ALA A 200 4.79 -15.34 -31.27
C ALA A 200 3.84 -14.52 -32.16
N ALA A 201 3.56 -14.96 -33.39
CA ALA A 201 2.56 -14.35 -34.26
C ALA A 201 1.36 -15.28 -34.51
N THR A 202 1.47 -16.57 -34.22
CA THR A 202 0.39 -17.54 -34.39
C THR A 202 -0.64 -17.43 -33.27
N LEU A 203 -1.88 -17.05 -33.59
CA LEU A 203 -3.00 -16.98 -32.65
C LEU A 203 -3.30 -18.38 -32.11
N LEU A 204 -3.33 -18.51 -30.80
CA LEU A 204 -3.63 -19.77 -30.11
C LEU A 204 -5.06 -19.77 -29.59
N THR A 205 -5.42 -18.75 -28.80
CA THR A 205 -6.79 -18.57 -28.29
C THR A 205 -7.20 -17.11 -28.40
N ALA A 206 -8.50 -16.84 -28.46
CA ALA A 206 -9.04 -15.49 -28.42
C ALA A 206 -10.41 -15.46 -27.74
N ASP A 207 -10.90 -14.28 -27.41
CA ASP A 207 -12.28 -14.08 -26.98
C ASP A 207 -13.31 -14.57 -28.02
N SER A 208 -14.35 -15.27 -27.57
CA SER A 208 -15.51 -15.67 -28.40
C SER A 208 -16.84 -15.59 -27.68
N HIS A 209 -17.89 -15.15 -28.38
CA HIS A 209 -19.25 -14.97 -27.82
C HIS A 209 -19.81 -16.25 -27.19
N VAL A 210 -19.29 -17.40 -27.59
CA VAL A 210 -19.58 -18.71 -27.02
C VAL A 210 -18.32 -19.23 -26.31
N ALA A 211 -18.48 -19.84 -25.14
CA ALA A 211 -17.36 -20.50 -24.46
C ALA A 211 -17.05 -21.85 -25.12
N ASP A 212 -15.79 -22.27 -25.07
CA ASP A 212 -15.38 -23.61 -25.53
C ASP A 212 -15.71 -23.85 -27.01
N ILE A 213 -15.32 -22.90 -27.87
CA ILE A 213 -15.49 -23.00 -29.31
C ILE A 213 -14.15 -23.22 -30.00
N VAL A 214 -14.13 -24.09 -30.99
CA VAL A 214 -13.02 -24.18 -31.94
C VAL A 214 -13.31 -23.20 -33.09
N PHE A 215 -12.44 -22.21 -33.25
CA PHE A 215 -12.48 -21.29 -34.37
C PHE A 215 -12.14 -22.03 -35.66
N THR A 216 -13.03 -21.93 -36.63
CA THR A 216 -12.82 -22.34 -38.02
C THR A 216 -12.70 -21.13 -38.94
N ALA A 217 -13.03 -19.93 -38.45
CA ALA A 217 -12.96 -18.69 -39.21
C ALA A 217 -12.69 -17.47 -38.31
N PRO A 218 -12.00 -16.42 -38.81
CA PRO A 218 -11.68 -15.20 -38.05
C PRO A 218 -12.89 -14.40 -37.54
N GLU A 219 -14.09 -14.60 -38.10
CA GLU A 219 -15.32 -13.89 -37.74
C GLU A 219 -15.90 -14.38 -36.40
N GLN A 220 -15.50 -15.56 -35.94
CA GLN A 220 -15.95 -16.13 -34.67
C GLN A 220 -15.25 -15.50 -33.45
N ILE A 221 -14.22 -14.69 -33.69
CA ILE A 221 -13.51 -13.92 -32.67
C ILE A 221 -14.38 -12.70 -32.32
N ALA A 222 -14.66 -12.51 -31.04
CA ALA A 222 -15.49 -11.42 -30.53
C ALA A 222 -14.71 -10.10 -30.46
N ARG A 223 -14.38 -9.52 -31.63
CA ARG A 223 -13.42 -8.41 -31.78
C ARG A 223 -13.78 -7.11 -31.06
N ASP A 224 -15.05 -6.92 -30.68
CA ASP A 224 -15.58 -5.71 -30.05
C ASP A 224 -16.04 -5.93 -28.61
N ARG A 225 -15.72 -7.11 -28.05
CA ARG A 225 -16.17 -7.54 -26.73
C ARG A 225 -15.80 -6.60 -25.60
N HIS A 226 -14.57 -6.12 -25.62
CA HIS A 226 -14.01 -5.33 -24.53
C HIS A 226 -13.81 -3.90 -25.01
N VAL A 227 -14.15 -2.94 -24.14
CA VAL A 227 -13.98 -1.51 -24.41
C VAL A 227 -12.93 -0.95 -23.46
N GLU A 228 -11.69 -0.78 -23.93
CA GLU A 228 -10.60 -0.18 -23.17
C GLU A 228 -10.28 1.23 -23.62
N ARG A 229 -10.34 2.22 -22.72
CA ARG A 229 -9.96 3.62 -23.01
C ARG A 229 -10.65 4.19 -24.26
N ARG A 230 -11.93 3.83 -24.47
CA ARG A 230 -12.76 4.16 -25.65
C ARG A 230 -12.39 3.40 -26.94
N GLN A 231 -11.46 2.46 -26.88
CA GLN A 231 -11.11 1.58 -27.98
C GLN A 231 -11.76 0.21 -27.76
N ARG A 232 -12.30 -0.36 -28.83
CA ARG A 232 -12.87 -1.71 -28.83
C ARG A 232 -11.77 -2.71 -29.16
N GLY A 233 -11.81 -3.87 -28.53
CA GLY A 233 -10.83 -4.92 -28.75
C GLY A 233 -11.20 -6.21 -28.05
N PHE A 234 -10.24 -7.11 -28.04
CA PHE A 234 -10.38 -8.46 -27.49
C PHE A 234 -9.06 -8.94 -26.91
N PHE A 235 -9.10 -9.90 -25.99
CA PHE A 235 -7.92 -10.60 -25.52
C PHE A 235 -7.61 -11.78 -26.45
N ALA A 236 -6.33 -11.95 -26.70
CA ALA A 236 -5.78 -13.03 -27.50
C ALA A 236 -4.54 -13.59 -26.83
N SER A 237 -4.29 -14.88 -26.99
CA SER A 237 -2.99 -15.50 -26.73
C SER A 237 -2.40 -16.10 -28.00
N TYR A 238 -1.09 -16.31 -27.98
CA TYR A 238 -0.32 -16.81 -29.12
C TYR A 238 0.42 -18.11 -28.77
N GLY A 239 1.00 -18.75 -29.77
CA GLY A 239 1.61 -20.09 -29.68
C GLY A 239 2.86 -20.19 -28.78
N ASP A 240 3.41 -19.05 -28.34
CA ASP A 240 4.50 -18.93 -27.35
C ASP A 240 4.00 -18.58 -25.93
N GLY A 241 2.68 -18.61 -25.71
CA GLY A 241 2.07 -18.45 -24.40
C GLY A 241 1.82 -16.99 -23.97
N HIS A 242 2.22 -15.99 -24.76
CA HIS A 242 1.94 -14.60 -24.41
C HIS A 242 0.45 -14.27 -24.66
N ALA A 243 -0.09 -13.34 -23.87
CA ALA A 243 -1.46 -12.85 -24.00
C ALA A 243 -1.49 -11.32 -24.02
N VAL A 244 -2.29 -10.74 -24.92
CA VAL A 244 -2.34 -9.29 -25.15
C VAL A 244 -3.78 -8.84 -25.42
N PHE A 245 -4.04 -7.55 -25.19
CA PHE A 245 -5.24 -6.88 -25.68
C PHE A 245 -5.00 -6.41 -27.12
N VAL A 246 -5.81 -6.88 -28.06
CA VAL A 246 -5.74 -6.54 -29.47
C VAL A 246 -6.88 -5.58 -29.80
N LEU A 247 -6.53 -4.44 -30.41
CA LEU A 247 -7.52 -3.48 -30.86
C LEU A 247 -8.26 -4.00 -32.09
N HIS A 248 -9.56 -3.74 -32.17
CA HIS A 248 -10.42 -4.12 -33.29
C HIS A 248 -9.88 -3.66 -34.66
N GLU A 249 -9.22 -2.50 -34.69
CA GLU A 249 -8.65 -1.89 -35.89
C GLU A 249 -7.31 -2.51 -36.31
N THR A 250 -6.56 -3.11 -35.38
CA THR A 250 -5.25 -3.73 -35.65
C THR A 250 -5.39 -5.14 -36.22
N VAL A 251 -6.62 -5.59 -36.49
CA VAL A 251 -6.93 -6.88 -37.13
C VAL A 251 -6.61 -6.86 -38.62
N VAL A 252 -5.49 -6.25 -38.99
CA VAL A 252 -4.93 -6.33 -40.31
C VAL A 252 -4.15 -7.64 -40.35
N THR A 253 -4.74 -8.64 -41.03
CA THR A 253 -4.18 -9.95 -41.40
C THR A 253 -4.16 -11.07 -40.35
N LEU A 254 -5.29 -11.32 -39.65
CA LEU A 254 -5.50 -12.65 -39.07
C LEU A 254 -5.34 -13.75 -40.15
N GLU A 255 -5.68 -13.50 -41.42
CA GLU A 255 -5.39 -14.41 -42.52
C GLU A 255 -3.91 -14.84 -42.58
N SER A 256 -2.96 -13.95 -42.29
CA SER A 256 -1.53 -14.31 -42.20
C SER A 256 -1.21 -15.17 -40.98
N VAL A 257 -1.98 -15.00 -39.91
CA VAL A 257 -1.87 -15.76 -38.66
C VAL A 257 -2.42 -17.19 -38.84
N TRP A 258 -3.50 -17.32 -39.62
CA TRP A 258 -4.09 -18.60 -40.02
C TRP A 258 -3.25 -19.37 -41.07
N GLN A 259 -2.37 -18.70 -41.81
CA GLN A 259 -1.56 -19.29 -42.89
C GLN A 259 -0.13 -19.72 -42.47
N SER A 260 0.18 -19.74 -41.17
CA SER A 260 1.56 -19.96 -40.69
C SER A 260 1.99 -21.44 -40.52
N VAL A 261 1.14 -22.38 -40.94
CA VAL A 261 1.43 -23.82 -40.89
C VAL A 261 1.63 -24.31 -42.32
N GLU A 262 2.90 -24.44 -42.73
CA GLU A 262 3.32 -25.01 -44.03
C GLU A 262 3.78 -26.46 -43.88
#